data_AF-A0A926GVC5-F1
#
_entry.id   AF-A0A926GVC5-F1
#
_cell.length_a   1.000
_cell.length_b   1.000
_cell.length_c   1.000
_cell.angle_alpha   90.00
_cell.angle_beta   90.00
_cell.angle_gamma   90.00
#
_symmetry.space_group_name_H-M   'P 1'
#
loop_
_entity.id
_entity.type
_entity.pdbx_description
1 polymer ?
#
loop_
_entity_poly.entity_id
_entity_poly.type
_entity_poly.pdbx_seq_one_letter_code
_entity_poly.pdbx_strand_id
1 'polypeptide(L)'
;MAIYLFGREWTRRELSERVGSLSQIAGVERFTYDEGVADGMRGVRVRTGGGLDFTVLMSRGMDIGAASYNGIPFAWQSATGTVHSHALDQSQPNGRGWLRSFHGGLLTGCGLSNAGAANVDGDEHLGIHGYLSHIPADETFAGIEWENDDTARIVVRGVMREACVFGANLQLQRTITA
;
A
#
# COMPACT_ATOMS: atom_id res chain seq x y z
N MET A 1 7.94 -1.83 -22.25
CA MET A 1 7.28 -3.11 -22.51
C MET A 1 5.89 -2.83 -23.05
N ALA A 2 5.53 -3.42 -24.19
CA ALA A 2 4.18 -3.31 -24.73
C ALA A 2 3.13 -3.77 -23.70
N ILE A 3 1.92 -3.21 -23.74
CA ILE A 3 0.86 -3.54 -22.78
C ILE A 3 0.37 -4.97 -23.07
N TYR A 4 0.71 -5.93 -22.21
CA TYR A 4 0.31 -7.33 -22.37
C TYR A 4 -1.04 -7.61 -21.68
N LEU A 5 -2.10 -7.78 -22.47
CA LEU A 5 -3.46 -8.02 -21.99
C LEU A 5 -4.11 -9.13 -22.80
N PHE A 6 -4.84 -10.02 -22.12
CA PHE A 6 -5.59 -11.12 -22.75
C PHE A 6 -4.74 -12.00 -23.69
N GLY A 7 -3.50 -12.30 -23.29
CA GLY A 7 -2.62 -13.22 -24.03
C GLY A 7 -1.88 -12.60 -25.22
N ARG A 8 -1.90 -11.27 -25.36
CA ARG A 8 -1.34 -10.54 -26.50
C ARG A 8 -0.75 -9.19 -26.07
N GLU A 9 0.24 -8.72 -26.81
CA GLU A 9 0.73 -7.33 -26.74
C GLU A 9 -0.18 -6.36 -27.49
N TRP A 10 -0.41 -5.20 -26.88
CA TRP A 10 -1.22 -4.12 -27.41
C TRP A 10 -0.44 -2.82 -27.44
N THR A 11 -0.57 -2.09 -28.55
CA THR A 11 -0.17 -0.69 -28.63
C THR A 11 -1.23 0.21 -27.99
N ARG A 12 -0.88 1.43 -27.59
CA ARG A 12 -1.86 2.39 -27.05
C ARG A 12 -2.96 2.70 -28.05
N ARG A 13 -2.61 2.83 -29.33
CA ARG A 13 -3.56 3.10 -30.40
C ARG A 13 -4.58 1.98 -30.51
N GLU A 14 -4.14 0.72 -30.56
CA GLU A 14 -5.05 -0.42 -30.68
C GLU A 14 -6.00 -0.55 -29.48
N LEU A 15 -5.54 -0.20 -28.27
CA LEU A 15 -6.41 -0.12 -27.09
C LEU A 15 -7.43 1.01 -27.24
N SER A 16 -7.01 2.21 -27.62
CA SER A 16 -7.92 3.36 -27.78
C SER A 16 -8.99 3.18 -28.86
N GLU A 17 -8.73 2.33 -29.87
CA GLU A 17 -9.71 1.98 -30.90
C GLU A 17 -10.78 0.99 -30.38
N ARG A 18 -10.56 0.34 -29.22
CA ARG A 18 -11.42 -0.71 -28.67
C ARG A 18 -12.14 -0.32 -27.39
N VAL A 19 -11.55 0.57 -26.60
CA VAL A 19 -12.12 1.04 -25.34
C VAL A 19 -12.20 2.56 -25.32
N GLY A 20 -13.30 3.11 -24.81
CA GLY A 20 -13.45 4.56 -24.66
C GLY A 20 -12.56 5.14 -23.56
N SER A 21 -12.13 4.31 -22.60
CA SER A 21 -11.21 4.67 -21.53
C SER A 21 -10.36 3.46 -21.13
N LEU A 22 -9.07 3.69 -20.84
CA LEU A 22 -8.18 2.64 -20.32
C LEU A 22 -8.70 2.06 -19.01
N SER A 23 -9.41 2.86 -18.19
CA SER A 23 -10.03 2.45 -16.93
C SER A 23 -11.04 1.30 -17.05
N GLN A 24 -11.50 1.01 -18.27
CA GLN A 24 -12.32 -0.16 -18.57
C GLN A 24 -11.56 -1.47 -18.37
N ILE A 25 -10.25 -1.50 -18.62
CA ILE A 25 -9.44 -2.72 -18.66
C ILE A 25 -8.25 -2.69 -17.69
N ALA A 26 -7.72 -1.51 -17.36
CA ALA A 26 -6.61 -1.33 -16.43
C ALA A 26 -6.62 0.07 -15.82
N GLY A 27 -6.06 0.23 -14.63
CA GLY A 27 -5.82 1.56 -14.07
C GLY A 27 -5.77 1.60 -12.56
N VAL A 28 -5.83 2.83 -12.06
CA VAL A 28 -5.80 3.14 -10.64
C VAL A 28 -7.08 3.85 -10.23
N GLU A 29 -7.59 3.50 -9.06
CA GLU A 29 -8.76 4.14 -8.46
C GLU A 29 -8.42 4.54 -7.03
N ARG A 30 -8.52 5.83 -6.73
CA ARG A 30 -8.38 6.34 -5.36
C ARG A 30 -9.72 6.27 -4.66
N PHE A 31 -9.71 5.86 -3.40
CA PHE A 31 -10.91 5.82 -2.58
C PHE A 31 -10.57 6.09 -1.11
N THR A 32 -11.61 6.35 -0.33
CA THR A 32 -11.53 6.47 1.13
C THR A 32 -12.50 5.48 1.73
N TYR A 33 -12.08 4.77 2.78
CA TYR A 33 -12.97 3.95 3.59
C TYR A 33 -13.86 4.86 4.44
N ASP A 34 -15.14 4.55 4.55
CA ASP A 34 -16.16 5.43 5.14
C ASP A 34 -16.85 4.86 6.40
N GLU A 35 -16.42 3.68 6.86
CA GLU A 35 -17.01 3.02 8.03
C GLU A 35 -16.02 2.21 8.88
N GLY A 36 -16.43 1.99 10.13
CA GLY A 36 -15.78 1.08 11.06
C GLY A 36 -14.35 1.48 11.43
N VAL A 37 -13.52 0.49 11.75
CA VAL A 37 -12.12 0.72 12.17
C VAL A 37 -11.22 1.25 11.04
N ALA A 38 -11.72 1.24 9.80
CA ALA A 38 -11.04 1.73 8.61
C ALA A 38 -11.41 3.18 8.25
N ASP A 39 -12.39 3.77 8.94
CA ASP A 39 -12.97 5.07 8.56
C ASP A 39 -11.90 6.17 8.36
N GLY A 40 -12.07 6.96 7.30
CA GLY A 40 -11.15 8.01 6.87
C GLY A 40 -9.87 7.53 6.19
N MET A 41 -9.63 6.22 6.12
CA MET A 41 -8.39 5.69 5.57
C MET A 41 -8.37 5.84 4.04
N ARG A 42 -7.27 6.34 3.48
CA ARG A 42 -7.06 6.46 2.03
C ARG A 42 -6.51 5.17 1.44
N GLY A 43 -7.06 4.73 0.30
CA GLY A 43 -6.62 3.56 -0.46
C GLY A 43 -6.49 3.85 -1.97
N VAL A 44 -5.67 3.03 -2.63
CA VAL A 44 -5.55 3.00 -4.10
C VAL A 44 -5.75 1.57 -4.57
N ARG A 45 -6.80 1.34 -5.36
CA ARG A 45 -6.98 0.07 -6.07
C ARG A 45 -6.21 0.11 -7.38
N VAL A 46 -5.35 -0.86 -7.59
CA VAL A 46 -4.58 -1.06 -8.81
C VAL A 46 -5.14 -2.28 -9.54
N ARG A 47 -5.48 -2.09 -10.82
CA ARG A 47 -5.90 -3.16 -11.73
C ARG A 47 -4.97 -3.15 -12.93
N THR A 48 -4.12 -4.17 -13.08
CA THR A 48 -3.14 -4.18 -14.18
C THR A 48 -3.76 -4.54 -15.53
N GLY A 49 -4.97 -5.12 -15.51
CA GLY A 49 -5.64 -5.69 -16.68
C GLY A 49 -5.09 -7.05 -17.11
N GLY A 50 -3.85 -7.38 -16.72
CA GLY A 50 -3.24 -8.71 -16.91
C GLY A 50 -3.68 -9.76 -15.88
N GLY A 51 -4.73 -9.45 -15.10
CA GLY A 51 -5.29 -10.31 -14.08
C GLY A 51 -4.86 -9.97 -12.66
N LEU A 52 -3.80 -9.18 -12.45
CA LEU A 52 -3.37 -8.80 -11.11
C LEU A 52 -4.16 -7.55 -10.63
N ASP A 53 -4.82 -7.70 -9.49
CA ASP A 53 -5.51 -6.63 -8.79
C ASP A 53 -5.01 -6.56 -7.34
N PHE A 54 -4.73 -5.36 -6.84
CA PHE A 54 -4.33 -5.18 -5.44
C PHE A 54 -4.69 -3.79 -4.91
N THR A 55 -4.69 -3.66 -3.58
CA THR A 55 -4.95 -2.38 -2.91
C THR A 55 -3.71 -1.88 -2.19
N VAL A 56 -3.27 -0.66 -2.48
CA VAL A 56 -2.25 0.06 -1.71
C VAL A 56 -2.95 0.88 -0.62
N LEU A 57 -2.58 0.66 0.64
CA LEU A 57 -3.16 1.33 1.80
C LEU A 57 -2.36 2.59 2.13
N MET A 58 -2.72 3.70 1.49
CA MET A 58 -1.96 4.96 1.54
C MET A 58 -1.82 5.52 2.95
N SER A 59 -2.73 5.20 3.86
CA SER A 59 -2.65 5.69 5.24
C SER A 59 -1.91 4.74 6.19
N ARG A 60 -1.32 3.65 5.67
CA ARG A 60 -0.60 2.60 6.43
C ARG A 60 0.73 2.25 5.78
N GLY A 61 1.68 3.17 5.72
CA GLY A 61 3.01 2.90 5.17
C GLY A 61 3.05 2.56 3.67
N MET A 62 1.92 2.76 2.96
CA MET A 62 1.66 2.19 1.64
C MET A 62 1.79 0.66 1.58
N ASP A 63 1.36 -0.02 2.64
CA ASP A 63 1.19 -1.47 2.64
C ASP A 63 0.33 -1.95 1.46
N ILE A 64 0.56 -3.18 1.01
CA ILE A 64 -0.26 -3.81 -0.02
C ILE A 64 -1.22 -4.76 0.69
N GLY A 65 -2.49 -4.40 0.72
CA GLY A 65 -3.56 -5.13 1.38
C GLY A 65 -4.07 -6.31 0.56
N ALA A 66 -5.38 -6.37 0.33
CA ALA A 66 -6.01 -7.40 -0.48
C ALA A 66 -5.42 -7.44 -1.90
N ALA A 67 -5.12 -8.65 -2.38
CA ALA A 67 -4.61 -8.91 -3.72
C ALA A 67 -5.22 -10.18 -4.30
N SER A 68 -5.51 -10.15 -5.60
CA SER A 68 -6.06 -11.26 -6.36
C SER A 68 -5.42 -11.37 -7.73
N TYR A 69 -5.39 -12.59 -8.26
CA TYR A 69 -5.00 -12.86 -9.64
C TYR A 69 -6.16 -13.55 -10.36
N ASN A 70 -6.67 -12.94 -11.44
CA ASN A 70 -7.86 -13.38 -12.17
C ASN A 70 -9.05 -13.65 -11.24
N GLY A 71 -9.27 -12.77 -10.25
CA GLY A 71 -10.32 -12.89 -9.25
C GLY A 71 -10.06 -13.90 -8.13
N ILE A 72 -8.95 -14.64 -8.15
CA ILE A 72 -8.58 -15.58 -7.09
C ILE A 72 -7.74 -14.85 -6.04
N PRO A 73 -8.22 -14.70 -4.79
CA PRO A 73 -7.46 -14.03 -3.73
C PRO A 73 -6.28 -14.88 -3.27
N PHE A 74 -5.14 -14.24 -3.01
CA PHE A 74 -3.93 -14.95 -2.53
C PHE A 74 -3.20 -14.24 -1.37
N ALA A 75 -3.70 -13.07 -0.94
CA ALA A 75 -3.20 -12.38 0.24
C ALA A 75 -4.03 -12.76 1.47
N TRP A 76 -3.37 -13.16 2.57
CA TRP A 76 -4.04 -13.42 3.84
C TRP A 76 -4.58 -12.12 4.45
N GLN A 77 -5.78 -12.16 5.03
CA GLN A 77 -6.38 -11.02 5.72
C GLN A 77 -6.75 -11.40 7.15
N SER A 78 -6.34 -10.55 8.09
CA SER A 78 -6.60 -10.73 9.51
C SER A 78 -8.04 -10.38 9.87
N ALA A 79 -8.55 -11.01 10.94
CA ALA A 79 -9.83 -10.66 11.56
C ALA A 79 -9.84 -9.26 12.19
N THR A 80 -8.69 -8.63 12.38
CA THR A 80 -8.63 -7.21 12.79
C THR A 80 -9.17 -6.27 11.72
N GLY A 81 -9.26 -6.74 10.46
CA GLY A 81 -9.61 -5.92 9.31
C GLY A 81 -8.49 -4.95 8.92
N THR A 82 -8.78 -4.15 7.90
CA THR A 82 -7.94 -3.05 7.47
C THR A 82 -8.17 -1.86 8.39
N VAL A 83 -7.34 -1.71 9.42
CA VAL A 83 -7.53 -0.70 10.47
C VAL A 83 -6.88 0.63 10.06
N HIS A 84 -7.39 1.79 10.48
CA HIS A 84 -6.70 3.07 10.31
C HIS A 84 -5.33 3.08 11.04
N SER A 85 -4.35 3.83 10.56
CA SER A 85 -3.02 3.94 11.21
C SER A 85 -3.09 4.50 12.63
N HIS A 86 -4.09 5.32 12.92
CA HIS A 86 -4.31 5.92 14.24
C HIS A 86 -4.70 4.91 15.33
N ALA A 87 -5.00 3.67 14.97
CA ALA A 87 -5.33 2.63 15.94
C ALA A 87 -4.11 1.97 16.59
N LEU A 88 -2.88 2.44 16.34
CA LEU A 88 -1.71 1.93 17.04
C LEU A 88 -1.80 2.27 18.52
N ASP A 89 -2.02 1.25 19.34
CA ASP A 89 -2.04 1.39 20.79
C ASP A 89 -0.70 0.95 21.39
N GLN A 90 0.23 1.90 21.55
CA GLN A 90 1.53 1.65 22.16
C GLN A 90 1.45 1.40 23.68
N SER A 91 0.30 1.66 24.32
CA SER A 91 0.14 1.44 25.76
C SER A 91 0.00 -0.04 26.12
N GLN A 92 -0.16 -0.92 25.13
CA GLN A 92 -0.31 -2.35 25.36
C GLN A 92 0.96 -2.96 25.98
N PRO A 93 0.82 -3.78 27.03
CA PRO A 93 1.96 -4.40 27.68
C PRO A 93 2.74 -5.29 26.70
N ASN A 94 4.05 -5.38 26.92
CA ASN A 94 4.99 -6.18 26.13
C ASN A 94 5.16 -5.73 24.66
N GLY A 95 4.79 -4.49 24.32
CA GLY A 95 5.02 -3.92 22.99
C GLY A 95 4.22 -4.58 21.86
N ARG A 96 3.09 -5.24 22.20
CA ARG A 96 2.29 -6.04 21.24
C ARG A 96 1.09 -5.28 20.65
N GLY A 97 0.99 -3.97 20.89
CA GLY A 97 -0.10 -3.13 20.39
C GLY A 97 -0.34 -3.23 18.89
N TRP A 98 0.75 -3.35 18.12
CA TRP A 98 0.75 -3.53 16.68
C TRP A 98 -0.20 -4.67 16.22
N LEU A 99 -0.27 -5.78 16.97
CA LEU A 99 -1.11 -6.94 16.62
C LEU A 99 -2.62 -6.64 16.59
N ARG A 100 -3.09 -5.60 17.28
CA ARG A 100 -4.51 -5.18 17.23
C ARG A 100 -4.90 -4.55 15.88
N SER A 101 -3.91 -4.24 15.06
CA SER A 101 -4.06 -3.56 13.77
C SER A 101 -3.35 -4.28 12.63
N PHE A 102 -2.81 -5.46 12.89
CA PHE A 102 -2.11 -6.25 11.87
C PHE A 102 -3.11 -6.81 10.87
N HIS A 103 -3.31 -6.07 9.77
CA HIS A 103 -4.29 -6.42 8.74
C HIS A 103 -3.87 -7.59 7.85
N GLY A 104 -2.58 -7.95 7.82
CA GLY A 104 -2.02 -8.87 6.84
C GLY A 104 -1.82 -8.20 5.48
N GLY A 105 -2.38 -8.78 4.43
CA GLY A 105 -2.21 -8.33 3.06
C GLY A 105 -1.07 -9.04 2.33
N LEU A 106 -0.81 -8.60 1.11
CA LEU A 106 0.31 -9.06 0.31
C LEU A 106 1.65 -8.58 0.88
N LEU A 107 1.69 -7.37 1.45
CA LEU A 107 2.91 -6.80 2.00
C LEU A 107 2.62 -5.81 3.13
N THR A 108 3.12 -6.11 4.32
CA THR A 108 3.06 -5.24 5.51
C THR A 108 4.46 -4.71 5.84
N GLY A 109 4.62 -3.39 5.94
CA GLY A 109 5.89 -2.75 6.22
C GLY A 109 6.26 -2.83 7.70
N CYS A 110 7.44 -3.39 8.01
CA CYS A 110 8.06 -3.32 9.33
C CYS A 110 9.22 -2.31 9.29
N GLY A 111 9.38 -1.46 10.31
CA GLY A 111 10.36 -0.37 10.31
C GLY A 111 9.78 0.95 10.81
N LEU A 112 10.45 2.09 10.65
CA LEU A 112 11.78 2.25 10.08
C LEU A 112 12.86 2.14 11.15
N SER A 113 12.68 2.79 12.30
CA SER A 113 13.69 2.82 13.36
C SER A 113 13.95 1.45 13.98
N ASN A 114 12.93 0.61 14.10
CA ASN A 114 13.04 -0.75 14.61
C ASN A 114 12.15 -1.74 13.84
N ALA A 115 12.53 -3.02 13.88
CA ALA A 115 11.72 -4.10 13.32
C ALA A 115 11.97 -5.40 14.09
N GLY A 116 10.99 -6.30 14.08
CA GLY A 116 11.09 -7.60 14.73
C GLY A 116 10.41 -7.65 16.10
N ALA A 117 11.01 -8.39 17.03
CA ALA A 117 10.48 -8.55 18.38
C ALA A 117 10.55 -7.25 19.18
N ALA A 118 9.65 -7.09 20.15
CA ALA A 118 9.71 -5.98 21.09
C ALA A 118 11.00 -6.07 21.91
N ASN A 119 11.65 -4.94 22.12
CA ASN A 119 12.92 -4.86 22.81
C ASN A 119 13.06 -3.52 23.55
N VAL A 120 14.16 -3.39 24.29
CA VAL A 120 14.57 -2.13 24.92
C VAL A 120 15.88 -1.73 24.27
N ASP A 121 15.98 -0.48 23.82
CA ASP A 121 17.21 0.13 23.30
C ASP A 121 17.53 1.39 24.12
N GLY A 122 18.59 1.33 24.92
CA GLY A 122 18.85 2.34 25.95
C GLY A 122 17.69 2.46 26.93
N ASP A 123 17.09 3.66 26.99
CA ASP A 123 15.93 3.98 27.83
C ASP A 123 14.58 3.87 27.08
N GLU A 124 14.59 3.47 25.80
CA GLU A 124 13.41 3.40 24.95
C GLU A 124 12.81 1.98 24.90
N HIS A 125 11.50 1.88 25.12
CA HIS A 125 10.74 0.65 24.91
C HIS A 125 10.20 0.60 23.48
N LEU A 126 10.68 -0.36 22.70
CA LEU A 126 10.32 -0.53 21.30
C LEU A 126 9.28 -1.65 21.13
N GLY A 127 8.17 -1.33 20.48
CA GLY A 127 7.14 -2.30 20.12
C GLY A 127 7.58 -3.22 18.98
N ILE A 128 6.82 -4.29 18.74
CA ILE A 128 7.08 -5.17 17.60
C ILE A 128 6.92 -4.41 16.27
N HIS A 129 7.73 -4.76 15.28
CA HIS A 129 7.59 -4.35 13.87
C HIS A 129 7.67 -2.85 13.55
N GLY A 130 7.90 -1.98 14.54
CA GLY A 130 8.01 -0.54 14.36
C GLY A 130 6.72 0.14 13.88
N TYR A 131 6.88 1.34 13.33
CA TYR A 131 5.81 2.30 13.06
C TYR A 131 5.41 2.42 11.59
N LEU A 132 6.14 1.85 10.64
CA LEU A 132 5.96 2.09 9.20
C LEU A 132 4.52 1.82 8.74
N SER A 133 3.93 0.68 9.13
CA SER A 133 2.54 0.32 8.83
C SER A 133 1.49 1.25 9.47
N HIS A 134 1.92 2.22 10.28
CA HIS A 134 1.10 3.20 11.00
C HIS A 134 1.48 4.64 10.67
N ILE A 135 2.29 4.86 9.65
CA ILE A 135 2.62 6.19 9.14
C ILE A 135 1.85 6.42 7.83
N PRO A 136 0.90 7.38 7.77
CA PRO A 136 0.27 7.77 6.52
C PRO A 136 1.30 8.32 5.52
N ALA A 137 1.06 8.07 4.24
CA ALA A 137 1.87 8.65 3.18
C ALA A 137 1.47 10.10 2.88
N ASP A 138 2.49 10.93 2.74
CA ASP A 138 2.45 12.29 2.17
C ASP A 138 3.01 12.29 0.75
N GLU A 139 2.94 13.44 0.07
CA GLU A 139 3.48 13.65 -1.29
C GLU A 139 3.08 12.54 -2.28
N THR A 140 1.79 12.18 -2.27
CA THR A 140 1.32 10.95 -2.91
C THR A 140 1.05 11.11 -4.40
N PHE A 141 1.44 10.11 -5.18
CA PHE A 141 1.06 9.93 -6.59
C PHE A 141 0.40 8.57 -6.80
N ALA A 142 -0.56 8.50 -7.72
CA ALA A 142 -1.16 7.26 -8.21
C ALA A 142 -1.69 7.55 -9.61
N GLY A 143 -1.15 6.84 -10.60
CA GLY A 143 -1.44 7.10 -12.00
C GLY A 143 -0.81 6.07 -12.92
N ILE A 144 -0.97 6.31 -14.21
CA ILE A 144 -0.27 5.60 -15.27
C ILE A 144 0.78 6.54 -15.84
N GLU A 145 2.04 6.10 -15.85
CA GLU A 145 3.14 6.81 -16.49
C GLU A 145 3.48 6.12 -17.80
N TRP A 146 3.50 6.89 -18.88
CA TRP A 146 3.89 6.41 -20.21
C TRP A 146 5.38 6.66 -20.41
N GLU A 147 6.13 5.61 -20.75
CA GLU A 147 7.54 5.74 -21.15
C GLU A 147 7.64 6.15 -22.64
N ASN A 148 6.69 5.68 -23.45
CA ASN A 148 6.55 5.98 -24.88
C ASN A 148 5.11 5.65 -25.31
N ASP A 149 4.83 5.68 -26.62
CA ASP A 149 3.49 5.43 -27.15
C ASP A 149 2.97 4.01 -26.89
N ASP A 150 3.82 3.03 -26.63
CA ASP A 150 3.42 1.63 -26.48
C ASP A 150 3.70 1.04 -25.10
N THR A 151 4.40 1.77 -24.24
CA THR A 151 4.82 1.32 -22.92
C THR A 151 4.27 2.23 -21.84
N ALA A 152 3.51 1.64 -20.92
CA ALA A 152 3.01 2.29 -19.73
C ALA A 152 3.31 1.45 -18.48
N ARG A 153 3.41 2.13 -17.33
CA ARG A 153 3.44 1.48 -16.01
C ARG A 153 2.39 2.10 -15.12
N ILE A 154 1.75 1.29 -14.31
CA ILE A 154 0.98 1.79 -13.18
C ILE A 154 1.96 2.14 -12.09
N VAL A 155 1.83 3.33 -11.51
CA VAL A 155 2.76 3.85 -10.50
C VAL A 155 1.97 4.41 -9.34
N VAL A 156 2.32 3.99 -8.12
CA VAL A 156 1.84 4.56 -6.86
C VAL A 156 3.05 4.97 -6.02
N ARG A 157 3.13 6.23 -5.60
CA ARG A 157 4.24 6.80 -4.82
C ARG A 157 3.75 7.53 -3.58
N GLY A 158 4.61 7.62 -2.59
CA GLY A 158 4.38 8.42 -1.40
C GLY A 158 5.59 8.43 -0.48
N VAL A 159 5.54 9.33 0.50
CA VAL A 159 6.61 9.57 1.45
C VAL A 159 6.07 9.32 2.85
N MET A 160 6.77 8.48 3.61
CA MET A 160 6.49 8.24 5.03
C MET A 160 7.63 8.85 5.84
N ARG A 161 7.29 9.59 6.89
CA ARG A 161 8.26 10.15 7.83
C ARG A 161 7.99 9.64 9.23
N GLU A 162 8.97 8.96 9.78
CA GLU A 162 9.01 8.60 11.20
C GLU A 162 9.85 9.66 11.91
N ALA A 163 9.22 10.50 12.74
CA ALA A 163 9.90 11.60 13.42
C ALA A 163 9.47 11.77 14.87
N CYS A 164 10.44 12.10 15.74
CA CYS A 164 10.26 12.50 17.12
C CYS A 164 11.17 13.70 17.43
N VAL A 165 10.68 14.71 18.17
CA VAL A 165 11.51 15.84 18.59
C VAL A 165 12.62 15.32 19.51
N PHE A 166 13.88 15.61 19.17
CA PHE A 166 15.06 15.04 19.83
C PHE A 166 15.22 13.51 19.71
N GLY A 167 14.51 12.87 18.78
CA GLY A 167 14.60 11.44 18.51
C GLY A 167 14.81 11.14 17.03
N ALA A 168 14.24 10.02 16.57
CA ALA A 168 14.34 9.59 15.18
C ALA A 168 13.84 10.67 14.20
N ASN A 169 14.45 10.71 13.02
CA ASN A 169 13.98 11.49 11.87
C ASN A 169 14.36 10.74 10.60
N LEU A 170 13.54 9.75 10.27
CA LEU A 170 13.73 8.85 9.14
C LEU A 170 12.65 9.10 8.09
N GLN A 171 13.06 9.13 6.82
CA GLN A 171 12.15 9.30 5.70
C GLN A 171 12.28 8.11 4.75
N LEU A 172 11.15 7.51 4.41
CA LEU A 172 11.03 6.50 3.36
C LEU A 172 10.24 7.09 2.19
N GLN A 173 10.87 7.14 1.01
CA GLN A 173 10.16 7.35 -0.24
C GLN A 173 9.88 5.99 -0.87
N ARG A 174 8.61 5.68 -1.13
CA ARG A 174 8.19 4.37 -1.66
C ARG A 174 7.55 4.54 -3.03
N THR A 175 7.96 3.68 -3.96
CA THR A 175 7.35 3.56 -5.28
C THR A 175 6.92 2.11 -5.49
N ILE A 176 5.66 1.91 -5.88
CA ILE A 176 5.09 0.63 -6.29
C ILE A 176 4.78 0.74 -7.78
N THR A 177 5.31 -0.19 -8.58
CA THR A 177 5.05 -0.25 -10.02
C THR A 177 4.43 -1.58 -10.40
N ALA A 178 3.49 -1.56 -11.34
CA ALA A 178 2.87 -2.74 -11.92
C ALA A 178 2.69 -2.59 -13.43
#